data_AF-A0A8J5SG54-F1
#
_entry.id   AF-A0A8J5SG54-F1
#
_cell.length_a   1.000
_cell.length_b   1.000
_cell.length_c   1.000
_cell.angle_alpha   90.00
_cell.angle_beta   90.00
_cell.angle_gamma   90.00
#
_symmetry.space_group_name_H-M   'P 1'
#
loop_
_entity.id
_entity.type
_entity.pdbx_description
1 polymer ?
#
loop_
_entity_poly.entity_id
_entity_poly.type
_entity_poly.pdbx_seq_one_letter_code
_entity_poly.pdbx_strand_id
1 'polypeptide(L)'
;MSATCLRSRLLILPPPPPPPAAASSLRPRKAAAAHSLSSRGRRPPLAAQAVAPEAAAAEEGGLPAAEAERLVEFLREDLPHLFDDVGIDRSAYDDRVRFRDPITSHDTIDGYLFNIRLLKLLFRPNFYLHHVRQTGPYEITTRWTMVMKFVLLPWKPELVFTGLSIMGINPQNLKFCSHVDIWDSIQNNGYFSFEGLSDVFKQLRIYKTPDIETPNYLILRRTANYEIRSYPPFLIVEAKGDKLTGSSGFNNITGYIFGKNASSEKIPMTTPVFTQTSDDRLSDVSIQIVLPMNKDLDRFILCIA
;
A
#
# COMPACT_ATOMS: atom_id res chain seq x y z
N MET A 1 28.04 8.28 20.50
CA MET A 1 26.76 7.72 20.01
C MET A 1 25.66 8.40 20.79
N SER A 2 24.55 8.73 20.15
CA SER A 2 23.40 9.38 20.80
C SER A 2 22.15 8.59 20.53
N ALA A 3 21.25 8.47 21.50
CA ALA A 3 19.88 8.01 21.25
C ALA A 3 18.98 9.23 21.17
N THR A 4 18.09 9.21 20.18
CA THR A 4 17.22 10.35 19.86
C THR A 4 15.84 9.81 19.52
N CYS A 5 14.80 10.55 19.92
CA CYS A 5 13.43 10.28 19.49
C CYS A 5 13.21 10.91 18.10
N LEU A 6 12.83 10.08 17.13
CA LEU A 6 12.50 10.56 15.79
C LEU A 6 11.03 11.01 15.76
N ARG A 7 10.77 12.23 15.29
CA ARG A 7 9.39 12.69 15.01
C ARG A 7 8.86 12.00 13.75
N SER A 8 7.52 11.92 13.61
CA SER A 8 6.84 11.27 12.49
C SER A 8 7.50 11.59 11.15
N ARG A 9 7.84 10.54 10.39
CA ARG A 9 8.63 10.68 9.16
C ARG A 9 7.94 9.98 7.99
N LEU A 10 7.91 10.66 6.85
CA LEU A 10 7.49 10.11 5.58
C LEU A 10 8.71 9.58 4.83
N LEU A 11 8.70 8.31 4.43
CA LEU A 11 9.78 7.69 3.67
C LEU A 11 9.26 7.10 2.36
N ILE A 12 10.00 7.33 1.27
CA ILE A 12 9.81 6.67 -0.02
C ILE A 12 10.87 5.59 -0.11
N LEU A 13 10.44 4.34 -0.16
CA LEU A 13 11.33 3.18 -0.19
C LEU A 13 11.02 2.32 -1.42
N PRO A 14 12.01 1.65 -2.01
CA PRO A 14 11.72 0.55 -2.93
C PRO A 14 10.88 -0.51 -2.20
N PRO A 15 10.07 -1.30 -2.91
CA PRO A 15 9.38 -2.44 -2.31
C PRO A 15 10.41 -3.38 -1.68
N PRO A 16 10.05 -4.12 -0.62
CA PRO A 16 10.97 -5.06 -0.01
C PRO A 16 11.51 -6.03 -1.08
N PRO A 17 12.84 -6.27 -1.11
CA PRO A 17 13.42 -7.13 -2.13
C PRO A 17 12.82 -8.54 -2.04
N PRO A 18 12.51 -9.19 -3.16
CA PRO A 18 12.18 -10.62 -3.12
C PRO A 18 13.36 -11.38 -2.52
N PRO A 19 13.13 -12.47 -1.75
CA PRO A 19 14.23 -13.27 -1.24
C PRO A 19 15.10 -13.76 -2.40
N PRO A 20 16.41 -13.98 -2.17
CA PRO A 20 17.30 -14.48 -3.20
C PRO A 20 16.70 -15.76 -3.77
N ALA A 21 16.44 -15.76 -5.08
CA ALA A 21 16.01 -16.96 -5.77
C ALA A 21 17.04 -18.05 -5.47
N ALA A 22 16.61 -19.18 -4.90
CA ALA A 22 17.47 -20.33 -4.76
C ALA A 22 18.07 -20.60 -6.14
N ALA A 23 19.39 -20.43 -6.27
CA ALA A 23 20.09 -20.62 -7.51
C ALA A 23 19.98 -22.11 -7.89
N SER A 24 18.93 -22.48 -8.62
CA SER A 24 18.88 -23.75 -9.30
C SER A 24 19.86 -23.64 -10.46
N SER A 25 21.05 -24.21 -10.28
CA SER A 25 22.05 -24.37 -11.33
C SER A 25 21.48 -25.21 -12.47
N LEU A 26 20.80 -24.56 -13.42
CA LEU A 26 20.40 -25.18 -14.68
C LEU A 26 21.60 -25.12 -15.62
N ARG A 27 22.26 -26.28 -15.78
CA ARG A 27 23.27 -26.51 -16.82
C ARG A 27 22.68 -26.19 -18.20
N PRO A 28 23.44 -25.55 -19.10
CA PRO A 28 22.95 -25.27 -20.44
C PRO A 28 22.84 -26.57 -21.25
N ARG A 29 21.62 -26.90 -21.68
CA ARG A 29 21.39 -27.91 -22.72
C ARG A 29 21.61 -27.26 -24.09
N LYS A 30 22.43 -27.91 -24.92
CA LYS A 30 22.78 -27.52 -26.30
C LYS A 30 21.53 -27.27 -27.15
N ALA A 31 21.62 -26.21 -27.96
CA ALA A 31 20.65 -25.85 -28.97
C ALA A 31 20.53 -26.93 -30.05
N ALA A 32 19.31 -27.29 -30.40
CA ALA A 32 18.98 -28.04 -31.61
C ALA A 32 18.24 -27.10 -32.56
N ALA A 33 18.66 -27.12 -33.82
CA ALA A 33 18.19 -26.28 -34.91
C ALA A 33 16.68 -26.44 -35.17
N ALA A 34 16.00 -25.31 -35.40
CA ALA A 34 14.62 -25.29 -35.88
C ALA A 34 14.60 -24.81 -37.34
N HIS A 35 14.01 -25.65 -38.19
CA HIS A 35 13.73 -25.40 -39.60
C HIS A 35 12.73 -24.25 -39.78
N SER A 36 12.99 -23.42 -40.79
CA SER A 36 12.09 -22.42 -41.32
C SER A 36 10.87 -23.06 -41.98
N LEU A 37 9.67 -22.68 -41.53
CA LEU A 37 8.43 -22.87 -42.29
C LEU A 37 7.67 -21.55 -42.36
N SER A 38 7.57 -21.05 -43.59
CA SER A 38 6.68 -19.96 -43.99
C SER A 38 5.25 -20.50 -44.13
N SER A 39 4.27 -19.77 -43.61
CA SER A 39 3.21 -19.12 -44.41
C SER A 39 1.86 -18.99 -43.71
N ARG A 40 1.13 -17.95 -44.16
CA ARG A 40 -0.33 -17.74 -44.12
C ARG A 40 -0.96 -17.13 -42.86
N GLY A 41 -1.10 -15.80 -42.94
CA GLY A 41 -2.41 -15.15 -43.05
C GLY A 41 -3.39 -15.35 -41.88
N ARG A 42 -3.38 -14.41 -40.93
CA ARG A 42 -4.49 -14.19 -40.01
C ARG A 42 -4.90 -12.72 -40.04
N ARG A 43 -6.18 -12.51 -40.37
CA ARG A 43 -6.92 -11.25 -40.29
C ARG A 43 -6.84 -10.66 -38.87
N PRO A 44 -6.87 -9.33 -38.72
CA PRO A 44 -6.88 -8.70 -37.40
C PRO A 44 -8.19 -9.05 -36.67
N PRO A 45 -8.17 -9.23 -35.34
CA PRO A 45 -9.40 -9.36 -34.58
C PRO A 45 -10.14 -8.03 -34.55
N LEU A 46 -11.45 -8.14 -34.73
CA LEU A 46 -12.45 -7.08 -34.62
C LEU A 46 -12.26 -6.35 -33.28
N ALA A 47 -12.00 -5.04 -33.34
CA ALA A 47 -12.01 -4.18 -32.17
C ALA A 47 -13.38 -4.27 -31.50
N ALA A 48 -13.43 -4.82 -30.30
CA ALA A 48 -14.60 -4.74 -29.44
C ALA A 48 -14.82 -3.25 -29.12
N GLN A 49 -15.80 -2.64 -29.79
CA GLN A 49 -16.30 -1.35 -29.40
C GLN A 49 -16.87 -1.48 -27.99
N ALA A 50 -16.17 -0.89 -27.02
CA ALA A 50 -16.74 -0.63 -25.71
C ALA A 50 -17.94 0.29 -25.93
N VAL A 51 -19.14 -0.26 -25.80
CA VAL A 51 -20.37 0.53 -25.73
C VAL A 51 -20.29 1.32 -24.43
N ALA A 52 -19.92 2.60 -24.55
CA ALA A 52 -20.04 3.56 -23.47
C ALA A 52 -21.51 3.58 -23.03
N PRO A 53 -21.81 3.52 -21.72
CA PRO A 53 -23.16 3.73 -21.25
C PRO A 53 -23.57 5.15 -21.65
N GLU A 54 -24.78 5.24 -22.20
CA GLU A 54 -25.46 6.47 -22.59
C GLU A 54 -25.34 7.48 -21.44
N ALA A 55 -24.46 8.47 -21.64
CA ALA A 55 -24.30 9.56 -20.72
C ALA A 55 -25.62 10.33 -20.72
N ALA A 56 -26.37 10.22 -19.61
CA ALA A 56 -27.41 11.18 -19.30
C ALA A 56 -26.81 12.58 -19.50
N ALA A 57 -27.46 13.38 -20.34
CA ALA A 57 -27.02 14.70 -20.73
C ALA A 57 -26.55 15.49 -19.49
N ALA A 58 -25.27 15.84 -19.48
CA ALA A 58 -24.68 16.65 -18.42
C ALA A 58 -25.30 18.05 -18.52
N GLU A 59 -26.07 18.45 -17.52
CA GLU A 59 -26.36 19.86 -17.32
C GLU A 59 -25.06 20.62 -17.01
N GLU A 60 -24.90 21.83 -17.55
CA GLU A 60 -23.72 22.71 -17.37
C GLU A 60 -23.58 23.30 -15.94
N GLY A 61 -24.03 22.59 -14.91
CA GLY A 61 -23.82 22.98 -13.51
C GLY A 61 -23.07 21.88 -12.78
N GLY A 62 -21.94 22.17 -12.14
CA GLY A 62 -21.30 21.24 -11.22
C GLY A 62 -22.01 21.19 -9.87
N LEU A 63 -21.60 20.25 -9.01
CA LEU A 63 -22.11 20.16 -7.65
C LEU A 63 -21.96 21.52 -6.95
N PRO A 64 -23.02 22.06 -6.35
CA PRO A 64 -22.91 23.21 -5.47
C PRO A 64 -21.90 22.93 -4.35
N ALA A 65 -21.06 23.91 -4.02
CA ALA A 65 -19.97 23.71 -3.04
C ALA A 65 -20.45 23.17 -1.69
N ALA A 66 -21.60 23.65 -1.19
CA ALA A 66 -22.20 23.18 0.06
C ALA A 66 -22.62 21.71 -0.01
N GLU A 67 -23.14 21.26 -1.15
CA GLU A 67 -23.50 19.85 -1.34
C GLU A 67 -22.25 18.97 -1.48
N ALA A 68 -21.21 19.50 -2.13
CA ALA A 68 -19.95 18.79 -2.28
C ALA A 68 -19.28 18.58 -0.93
N GLU A 69 -19.24 19.61 -0.07
CA GLU A 69 -18.75 19.50 1.29
C GLU A 69 -19.56 18.49 2.11
N ARG A 70 -20.89 18.51 2.01
CA ARG A 70 -21.77 17.55 2.69
C ARG A 70 -21.45 16.10 2.29
N LEU A 71 -21.34 15.82 0.98
CA LEU A 71 -21.04 14.47 0.47
C LEU A 71 -19.61 14.03 0.78
N VAL A 72 -18.65 14.96 0.75
CA VAL A 72 -17.26 14.71 1.16
C VAL A 72 -17.20 14.31 2.63
N GLU A 73 -17.93 15.00 3.50
CA GLU A 73 -17.94 14.70 4.93
C GLU A 73 -18.68 13.39 5.20
N PHE A 74 -19.81 13.14 4.51
CA PHE A 74 -20.47 11.84 4.56
C PHE A 74 -19.51 10.69 4.25
N LEU A 75 -18.72 10.78 3.16
CA LEU A 75 -17.77 9.71 2.81
C LEU A 75 -16.61 9.60 3.82
N ARG A 76 -16.24 10.68 4.50
CA ARG A 76 -15.22 10.63 5.57
C ARG A 76 -15.71 9.88 6.79
N GLU A 77 -16.99 10.00 7.12
CA GLU A 77 -17.60 9.30 8.24
C GLU A 77 -17.94 7.85 7.86
N ASP A 78 -18.50 7.61 6.67
CA ASP A 78 -19.06 6.33 6.26
C ASP A 78 -17.99 5.31 5.82
N LEU A 79 -17.01 5.70 4.99
CA LEU A 79 -16.04 4.75 4.43
C LEU A 79 -15.12 4.05 5.46
N PRO A 80 -14.72 4.66 6.58
CA PRO A 80 -14.02 3.94 7.64
C PRO A 80 -14.81 2.74 8.20
N HIS A 81 -16.14 2.78 8.11
CA HIS A 81 -17.04 1.73 8.57
C HIS A 81 -17.26 0.60 7.54
N LEU A 82 -16.59 0.67 6.38
CA LEU A 82 -16.75 -0.28 5.26
C LEU A 82 -16.71 -1.76 5.67
N PHE A 83 -15.88 -2.11 6.65
CA PHE A 83 -15.70 -3.50 7.08
C PHE A 83 -16.01 -3.77 8.56
N ASP A 84 -16.52 -2.80 9.31
CA ASP A 84 -16.94 -3.01 10.69
C ASP A 84 -18.44 -3.36 10.77
N ASP A 85 -19.00 -3.31 11.97
CA ASP A 85 -20.39 -3.70 12.23
C ASP A 85 -21.39 -2.56 11.97
N VAL A 86 -20.91 -1.32 11.85
CA VAL A 86 -21.74 -0.18 11.40
C VAL A 86 -22.03 -0.34 9.91
N GLY A 87 -20.99 -0.64 9.11
CA GLY A 87 -21.13 -0.82 7.67
C GLY A 87 -21.41 0.48 6.91
N ILE A 88 -21.74 0.33 5.63
CA ILE A 88 -22.02 1.44 4.71
C ILE A 88 -23.50 1.82 4.75
N ASP A 89 -23.81 3.12 4.87
CA ASP A 89 -25.18 3.62 4.77
C ASP A 89 -25.68 3.57 3.32
N ARG A 90 -26.52 2.57 3.05
CA ARG A 90 -27.19 2.36 1.76
C ARG A 90 -27.99 3.58 1.30
N SER A 91 -28.51 4.42 2.20
CA SER A 91 -29.43 5.50 1.86
C SER A 91 -28.81 6.55 0.92
N ALA A 92 -27.49 6.72 1.00
CA ALA A 92 -26.70 7.65 0.19
C ALA A 92 -26.41 7.14 -1.25
N TYR A 93 -26.75 5.88 -1.54
CA TYR A 93 -26.44 5.24 -2.82
C TYR A 93 -27.70 5.02 -3.66
N ASP A 94 -27.54 5.06 -4.99
CA ASP A 94 -28.55 4.60 -5.92
C ASP A 94 -28.65 3.06 -5.89
N ASP A 95 -29.85 2.52 -6.06
CA ASP A 95 -30.05 1.07 -6.15
C ASP A 95 -29.23 0.45 -7.29
N ARG A 96 -29.07 1.19 -8.39
CA ARG A 96 -28.25 0.85 -9.56
C ARG A 96 -26.87 1.53 -9.54
N VAL A 97 -26.16 1.42 -8.43
CA VAL A 97 -24.77 1.87 -8.35
C VAL A 97 -23.84 0.93 -9.15
N ARG A 98 -23.02 1.52 -10.02
CA ARG A 98 -21.98 0.79 -10.78
C ARG A 98 -20.68 0.77 -10.00
N PHE A 99 -20.38 -0.36 -9.37
CA PHE A 99 -19.10 -0.63 -8.75
C PHE A 99 -18.16 -1.32 -9.74
N ARG A 100 -16.94 -0.80 -9.90
CA ARG A 100 -15.92 -1.34 -10.79
C ARG A 100 -14.57 -1.29 -10.10
N ASP A 101 -13.90 -2.43 -10.01
CA ASP A 101 -12.50 -2.50 -9.62
C ASP A 101 -11.74 -3.42 -10.60
N PRO A 102 -10.41 -3.57 -10.49
CA PRO A 102 -9.62 -4.40 -11.40
C PRO A 102 -9.98 -5.90 -11.44
N ILE A 103 -10.63 -6.42 -10.40
CA ILE A 103 -10.95 -7.84 -10.18
C ILE A 103 -12.45 -8.14 -10.02
N THR A 104 -13.28 -7.18 -9.60
CA THR A 104 -14.73 -7.32 -9.36
C THR A 104 -15.55 -6.19 -10.01
N SER A 105 -16.80 -6.51 -10.35
CA SER A 105 -17.75 -5.58 -10.92
C SER A 105 -19.16 -5.92 -10.47
N HIS A 106 -19.88 -4.91 -10.01
CA HIS A 106 -21.28 -5.03 -9.58
C HIS A 106 -22.09 -3.85 -10.12
N ASP A 107 -23.36 -4.10 -10.47
CA ASP A 107 -24.28 -3.08 -11.00
C ASP A 107 -25.42 -2.73 -10.03
N THR A 108 -25.32 -3.23 -8.79
CA THR A 108 -26.29 -3.01 -7.73
C THR A 108 -25.57 -2.82 -6.41
N ILE A 109 -26.18 -2.04 -5.51
CA ILE A 109 -25.66 -1.82 -4.16
C ILE A 109 -25.70 -3.13 -3.35
N ASP A 110 -26.69 -4.00 -3.59
CA ASP A 110 -26.78 -5.32 -2.95
C ASP A 110 -25.59 -6.22 -3.31
N GLY A 111 -25.18 -6.23 -4.59
CA GLY A 111 -24.01 -6.98 -5.03
C GLY A 111 -22.73 -6.49 -4.36
N TYR A 112 -22.57 -5.18 -4.21
CA TYR A 112 -21.44 -4.57 -3.51
C TYR A 112 -21.40 -4.94 -2.02
N LEU A 113 -22.54 -4.81 -1.31
CA LEU A 113 -22.63 -5.19 0.10
C LEU A 113 -22.41 -6.69 0.32
N PHE A 114 -22.85 -7.53 -0.61
CA PHE A 114 -22.55 -8.97 -0.59
C PHE A 114 -21.03 -9.22 -0.73
N ASN A 115 -20.36 -8.52 -1.63
CA ASN A 115 -18.91 -8.62 -1.80
C ASN A 115 -18.15 -8.23 -0.53
N ILE A 116 -18.53 -7.12 0.12
CA ILE A 116 -17.96 -6.70 1.42
C ILE A 116 -18.12 -7.82 2.46
N ARG A 117 -19.31 -8.41 2.57
CA ARG A 117 -19.57 -9.51 3.52
C ARG A 117 -18.71 -10.73 3.22
N LEU A 118 -18.55 -11.09 1.95
CA LEU A 118 -17.67 -12.18 1.52
C LEU A 118 -16.21 -11.89 1.89
N LEU A 119 -15.73 -10.67 1.68
CA LEU A 119 -14.39 -10.26 2.06
C LEU A 119 -14.18 -10.32 3.58
N LYS A 120 -15.15 -9.87 4.39
CA LYS A 120 -15.11 -10.00 5.87
C LYS A 120 -15.05 -11.46 6.33
N LEU A 121 -15.59 -12.40 5.56
CA LEU A 121 -15.53 -13.82 5.87
C LEU A 121 -14.16 -14.43 5.55
N LEU A 122 -13.55 -14.02 4.43
CA LEU A 122 -12.31 -14.59 3.91
C LEU A 122 -11.05 -13.89 4.44
N PHE A 123 -11.17 -12.64 4.89
CA PHE A 123 -10.06 -11.79 5.31
C PHE A 123 -10.36 -11.08 6.64
N ARG A 124 -9.33 -10.55 7.31
CA ARG A 124 -9.45 -9.46 8.30
C ARG A 124 -9.06 -8.15 7.62
N PRO A 125 -10.03 -7.45 7.01
CA PRO A 125 -9.79 -6.18 6.35
C PRO A 125 -9.65 -5.03 7.35
N ASN A 126 -8.67 -4.16 7.12
CA ASN A 126 -8.54 -2.86 7.74
C ASN A 126 -8.49 -1.82 6.62
N PHE A 127 -9.38 -0.83 6.68
CA PHE A 127 -9.48 0.23 5.68
C PHE A 127 -9.02 1.55 6.30
N TYR A 128 -8.10 2.23 5.62
CA TYR A 128 -7.55 3.51 6.02
C TYR A 128 -7.90 4.54 4.95
N LEU A 129 -8.75 5.50 5.30
CA LEU A 129 -9.09 6.62 4.45
C LEU A 129 -8.09 7.77 4.71
N HIS A 130 -7.36 8.17 3.67
CA HIS A 130 -6.34 9.22 3.78
C HIS A 130 -6.88 10.59 3.39
N HIS A 131 -7.73 10.63 2.37
CA HIS A 131 -8.26 11.88 1.86
C HIS A 131 -9.56 11.68 1.06
N VAL A 132 -10.47 12.65 1.12
CA VAL A 132 -11.67 12.78 0.25
C VAL A 132 -11.75 14.20 -0.33
N ARG A 133 -11.83 14.36 -1.66
CA ARG A 133 -11.99 15.66 -2.36
C ARG A 133 -12.98 15.55 -3.51
N GLN A 134 -13.72 16.62 -3.77
CA GLN A 134 -14.33 16.80 -5.08
C GLN A 134 -13.24 16.97 -6.15
N THR A 135 -13.32 16.22 -7.23
CA THR A 135 -12.36 16.25 -8.34
C THR A 135 -12.99 16.57 -9.68
N GLY A 136 -14.31 16.52 -9.78
CA GLY A 136 -15.07 16.89 -10.97
C GLY A 136 -16.46 17.43 -10.64
N PRO A 137 -17.23 17.85 -11.66
CA PRO A 137 -18.55 18.46 -11.47
C PRO A 137 -19.48 17.59 -10.63
N TYR A 138 -19.57 16.30 -10.90
CA TYR A 138 -20.38 15.33 -10.13
C TYR A 138 -19.52 14.16 -9.67
N GLU A 139 -18.32 14.48 -9.15
CA GLU A 139 -17.31 13.46 -8.85
C GLU A 139 -16.55 13.80 -7.56
N ILE A 140 -16.49 12.82 -6.66
CA ILE A 140 -15.64 12.85 -5.47
C ILE A 140 -14.62 11.73 -5.56
N THR A 141 -13.34 12.07 -5.40
CA THR A 141 -12.26 11.10 -5.34
C THR A 141 -11.78 10.91 -3.90
N THR A 142 -11.63 9.65 -3.51
CA THR A 142 -11.04 9.24 -2.24
C THR A 142 -9.66 8.62 -2.46
N ARG A 143 -8.80 8.73 -1.45
CA ARG A 143 -7.49 8.07 -1.38
C ARG A 143 -7.49 7.13 -0.18
N TRP A 144 -7.13 5.88 -0.40
CA TRP A 144 -7.24 4.87 0.65
C TRP A 144 -6.11 3.86 0.63
N THR A 145 -6.00 3.12 1.73
CA THR A 145 -5.21 1.90 1.86
C THR A 145 -6.05 0.83 2.51
N MET A 146 -6.08 -0.34 1.90
CA MET A 146 -6.80 -1.50 2.37
C MET A 146 -5.79 -2.62 2.66
N VAL A 147 -5.74 -3.03 3.91
CA VAL A 147 -4.92 -4.15 4.37
C VAL A 147 -5.85 -5.34 4.62
N MET A 148 -5.68 -6.42 3.87
CA MET A 148 -6.50 -7.62 3.97
C MET A 148 -5.64 -8.81 4.40
N LYS A 149 -5.85 -9.29 5.62
CA LYS A 149 -5.16 -10.48 6.11
C LYS A 149 -5.98 -11.73 5.82
N PHE A 150 -5.48 -12.61 4.96
CA PHE A 150 -6.22 -13.80 4.56
C PHE A 150 -6.24 -14.85 5.67
N VAL A 151 -7.42 -15.27 6.12
CA VAL A 151 -7.54 -16.11 7.34
C VAL A 151 -7.52 -17.61 7.07
N LEU A 152 -7.75 -18.03 5.83
CA LEU A 152 -7.87 -19.46 5.48
C LEU A 152 -6.51 -20.17 5.32
N LEU A 153 -5.41 -19.43 5.14
CA LEU A 153 -4.08 -20.02 4.98
C LEU A 153 -3.30 -19.99 6.31
N PRO A 154 -2.54 -21.06 6.66
CA PRO A 154 -1.82 -21.14 7.94
C PRO A 154 -0.84 -19.99 8.19
N TRP A 155 -0.22 -19.46 7.14
CA TRP A 155 0.76 -18.35 7.23
C TRP A 155 0.11 -16.97 7.23
N LYS A 156 -1.22 -16.88 7.14
CA LYS A 156 -2.03 -15.65 7.23
C LYS A 156 -1.45 -14.48 6.42
N PRO A 157 -1.30 -14.62 5.08
CA PRO A 157 -0.65 -13.60 4.26
C PRO A 157 -1.43 -12.29 4.35
N GLU A 158 -0.68 -11.19 4.37
CA GLU A 158 -1.21 -9.84 4.41
C GLU A 158 -1.12 -9.23 3.01
N LEU A 159 -2.26 -8.81 2.48
CA LEU A 159 -2.36 -8.15 1.19
C LEU A 159 -2.60 -6.66 1.43
N VAL A 160 -1.84 -5.80 0.78
CA VAL A 160 -1.94 -4.35 0.88
C VAL A 160 -2.27 -3.77 -0.49
N PHE A 161 -3.42 -3.12 -0.57
CA PHE A 161 -3.88 -2.38 -1.73
C PHE A 161 -3.91 -0.90 -1.39
N THR A 162 -3.42 -0.06 -2.30
CA THR A 162 -3.59 1.39 -2.20
C THR A 162 -4.19 1.89 -3.50
N GLY A 163 -5.10 2.84 -3.39
CA GLY A 163 -5.92 3.19 -4.54
C GLY A 163 -6.70 4.47 -4.38
N LEU A 164 -7.20 4.93 -5.53
CA LEU A 164 -8.21 5.98 -5.59
C LEU A 164 -9.57 5.31 -5.80
N SER A 165 -10.61 5.82 -5.14
CA SER A 165 -11.98 5.54 -5.54
C SER A 165 -12.58 6.79 -6.13
N ILE A 166 -13.05 6.69 -7.37
CA ILE A 166 -13.78 7.76 -8.06
C ILE A 166 -15.26 7.48 -7.89
N MET A 167 -15.92 8.33 -7.11
CA MET A 167 -17.35 8.25 -6.78
C MET A 167 -18.12 9.20 -7.68
N GLY A 168 -18.96 8.65 -8.57
CA GLY A 168 -19.87 9.44 -9.39
C GLY A 168 -21.17 9.73 -8.67
N ILE A 169 -21.66 10.96 -8.83
CA ILE A 169 -22.87 11.45 -8.19
C ILE A 169 -23.93 11.66 -9.26
N ASN A 170 -25.14 11.22 -8.96
CA ASN A 170 -26.30 11.44 -9.81
C ASN A 170 -26.81 12.89 -9.61
N PRO A 171 -26.82 13.73 -10.66
CA PRO A 171 -27.20 15.14 -10.54
C PRO A 171 -28.68 15.34 -10.16
N GLN A 172 -29.56 14.38 -10.44
CA GLN A 172 -30.99 14.52 -10.18
C GLN A 172 -31.38 14.26 -8.72
N ASN A 173 -30.68 13.36 -8.03
CA ASN A 173 -31.04 12.93 -6.68
C ASN A 173 -29.89 13.02 -5.65
N LEU A 174 -28.71 13.45 -6.10
CA LEU A 174 -27.50 13.65 -5.29
C LEU A 174 -26.99 12.39 -4.58
N LYS A 175 -27.32 11.21 -5.10
CA LYS A 175 -26.84 9.92 -4.61
C LYS A 175 -25.63 9.42 -5.37
N PHE A 176 -24.83 8.58 -4.73
CA PHE A 176 -23.71 7.90 -5.39
C PHE A 176 -24.24 6.85 -6.38
N CYS A 177 -23.89 7.00 -7.65
CA CYS A 177 -24.36 6.16 -8.75
C CYS A 177 -23.23 5.37 -9.44
N SER A 178 -21.97 5.69 -9.15
CA SER A 178 -20.82 4.89 -9.55
C SER A 178 -19.70 4.95 -8.54
N HIS A 179 -18.90 3.89 -8.50
CA HIS A 179 -17.71 3.74 -7.69
C HIS A 179 -16.68 3.00 -8.51
N VAL A 180 -15.61 3.69 -8.90
CA VAL A 180 -14.52 3.13 -9.71
C VAL A 180 -13.23 3.13 -8.90
N ASP A 181 -12.73 1.94 -8.59
CA ASP A 181 -11.49 1.74 -7.85
C ASP A 181 -10.29 1.56 -8.78
N ILE A 182 -9.25 2.35 -8.53
CA ILE A 182 -7.99 2.35 -9.27
C ILE A 182 -6.87 1.99 -8.30
N TRP A 183 -6.11 0.95 -8.59
CA TRP A 183 -4.99 0.48 -7.78
C TRP A 183 -3.66 1.08 -8.28
N ASP A 184 -2.83 1.54 -7.35
CA ASP A 184 -1.50 2.09 -7.66
C ASP A 184 -0.50 1.04 -8.14
N SER A 185 -0.71 -0.23 -7.79
CA SER A 185 0.22 -1.34 -8.10
C SER A 185 0.13 -1.82 -9.55
N ILE A 186 -0.88 -1.37 -10.30
CA ILE A 186 -1.17 -1.85 -11.66
C ILE A 186 -1.36 -0.69 -12.64
N GLN A 187 -1.01 -0.90 -13.90
CA GLN A 187 -1.23 0.09 -14.97
C GLN A 187 -2.61 -0.09 -15.58
N ASN A 188 -3.04 -1.33 -15.82
CA ASN A 188 -4.36 -1.59 -16.39
C ASN A 188 -5.40 -1.79 -15.27
N ASN A 189 -6.19 -0.75 -15.03
CA ASN A 189 -7.26 -0.73 -14.03
C ASN A 189 -8.66 -1.04 -14.62
N GLY A 190 -8.74 -1.42 -15.89
CA GLY A 190 -10.00 -1.87 -16.48
C GLY A 190 -10.51 -3.16 -15.81
N TYR A 191 -11.83 -3.28 -15.64
CA TYR A 191 -12.43 -4.46 -15.04
C TYR A 191 -12.08 -5.74 -15.83
N PHE A 192 -11.65 -6.72 -15.03
CA PHE A 192 -10.85 -7.91 -15.27
C PHE A 192 -9.46 -7.69 -15.87
N SER A 193 -8.58 -7.15 -15.04
CA SER A 193 -7.15 -7.02 -15.35
C SER A 193 -6.36 -8.23 -14.86
N PHE A 194 -5.66 -8.89 -15.79
CA PHE A 194 -4.71 -9.96 -15.46
C PHE A 194 -3.59 -9.46 -14.52
N GLU A 195 -3.23 -8.17 -14.62
CA GLU A 195 -2.23 -7.54 -13.76
C GLU A 195 -2.71 -7.47 -12.30
N GLY A 196 -3.97 -7.10 -12.08
CA GLY A 196 -4.60 -7.08 -10.74
C GLY A 196 -4.63 -8.47 -10.10
N LEU A 197 -5.05 -9.49 -10.87
CA LEU A 197 -5.05 -10.87 -10.39
C LEU A 197 -3.63 -11.37 -10.07
N SER A 198 -2.65 -11.03 -10.91
CA SER A 198 -1.24 -11.35 -10.69
C SER A 198 -0.69 -10.69 -9.41
N ASP A 199 -1.04 -9.43 -9.12
CA ASP A 199 -0.63 -8.73 -7.91
C ASP A 199 -1.18 -9.42 -6.66
N VAL A 200 -2.46 -9.83 -6.66
CA VAL A 200 -3.06 -10.61 -5.57
C VAL A 200 -2.30 -11.93 -5.36
N PHE A 201 -2.06 -12.69 -6.43
CA PHE A 201 -1.34 -13.98 -6.34
C PHE A 201 0.10 -13.83 -5.87
N LYS A 202 0.79 -12.73 -6.22
CA LYS A 202 2.13 -12.45 -5.71
C LYS A 202 2.09 -12.23 -4.20
N GLN A 203 1.15 -11.44 -3.69
CA GLN A 203 1.03 -11.14 -2.26
C GLN A 203 0.64 -12.37 -1.41
N LEU A 204 -0.08 -13.34 -1.98
CA LEU A 204 -0.44 -14.58 -1.28
C LEU A 204 0.73 -15.55 -1.05
N ARG A 205 1.86 -15.38 -1.75
CA ARG A 205 3.01 -16.29 -1.61
C ARG A 205 3.61 -16.20 -0.22
N ILE A 206 4.14 -17.34 0.24
CA ILE A 206 4.89 -17.42 1.49
C ILE A 206 6.22 -16.68 1.30
N TYR A 207 6.33 -15.48 1.87
CA TYR A 207 7.61 -14.80 2.03
C TYR A 207 8.03 -14.91 3.50
N LYS A 208 9.06 -15.71 3.75
CA LYS A 208 9.65 -15.84 5.09
C LYS A 208 10.68 -14.73 5.26
N THR A 209 10.24 -13.52 5.55
CA THR A 209 11.14 -12.51 6.13
C THR A 209 11.65 -13.05 7.47
N PRO A 210 12.95 -12.93 7.77
CA PRO A 210 13.45 -13.25 9.10
C PRO A 210 12.61 -12.52 10.15
N ASP A 211 12.27 -13.19 11.25
CA ASP A 211 11.46 -12.65 12.33
C ASP A 211 12.29 -11.64 13.15
N ILE A 212 12.60 -10.52 12.51
CA ILE A 212 13.40 -9.41 13.03
C ILE A 212 12.45 -8.25 13.17
N GLU A 213 12.43 -7.66 14.36
CA GLU A 213 11.54 -6.57 14.69
C GLU A 213 11.76 -5.37 13.75
N THR A 214 10.64 -4.82 13.26
CA THR A 214 10.60 -3.67 12.36
C THR A 214 9.69 -2.61 12.97
N PRO A 215 10.02 -1.31 12.90
CA PRO A 215 9.11 -0.27 13.34
C PRO A 215 7.77 -0.37 12.59
N ASN A 216 6.67 -0.19 13.32
CA ASN A 216 5.34 -0.14 12.72
C ASN A 216 5.26 0.99 11.68
N TYR A 217 4.53 0.77 10.60
CA TYR A 217 4.26 1.80 9.59
C TYR A 217 2.91 1.58 8.91
N LEU A 218 2.37 2.65 8.35
CA LEU A 218 1.23 2.62 7.44
C LEU A 218 1.71 2.89 6.01
N ILE A 219 1.35 2.01 5.08
CA ILE A 219 1.59 2.25 3.65
C ILE A 219 0.54 3.26 3.17
N LEU A 220 0.97 4.40 2.63
CA LEU A 220 0.09 5.41 2.05
C LEU A 220 -0.12 5.20 0.55
N ARG A 221 0.89 4.62 -0.11
CA ARG A 221 0.89 4.31 -1.53
C ARG A 221 1.84 3.15 -1.82
N ARG A 222 1.38 2.16 -2.59
CA ARG A 222 2.16 1.02 -3.08
C ARG A 222 2.02 0.93 -4.59
N THR A 223 3.11 1.22 -5.29
CA THR A 223 3.20 1.05 -6.75
C THR A 223 3.94 -0.23 -7.09
N ALA A 224 4.09 -0.54 -8.38
CA ALA A 224 4.95 -1.63 -8.83
C ALA A 224 6.44 -1.45 -8.44
N ASN A 225 6.91 -0.21 -8.26
CA ASN A 225 8.34 0.12 -8.17
C ASN A 225 8.77 0.74 -6.84
N TYR A 226 7.84 1.31 -6.08
CA TYR A 226 8.13 1.96 -4.79
C TYR A 226 6.90 1.98 -3.88
N GLU A 227 7.15 2.17 -2.60
CA GLU A 227 6.17 2.36 -1.55
C GLU A 227 6.42 3.67 -0.81
N ILE A 228 5.34 4.34 -0.42
CA ILE A 228 5.34 5.49 0.48
C ILE A 228 4.83 5.00 1.83
N ARG A 229 5.66 5.11 2.86
CA ARG A 229 5.37 4.64 4.22
C ARG A 229 5.38 5.82 5.20
N SER A 230 4.37 5.87 6.06
CA SER A 230 4.28 6.77 7.20
C SER A 230 4.66 6.01 8.46
N TYR A 231 5.69 6.50 9.16
CA TYR A 231 6.11 5.92 10.43
C TYR A 231 5.67 6.82 11.60
N PRO A 232 5.01 6.26 12.63
CA PRO A 232 4.82 6.95 13.90
C PRO A 232 6.19 7.20 14.57
N PRO A 233 6.28 8.08 15.58
CA PRO A 233 7.53 8.29 16.31
C PRO A 233 8.10 6.99 16.88
N PHE A 234 9.40 6.78 16.71
CA PHE A 234 10.14 5.64 17.25
C PHE A 234 11.54 6.07 17.70
N LEU A 235 12.15 5.26 18.57
CA LEU A 235 13.50 5.51 19.07
C LEU A 235 14.56 4.96 18.14
N ILE A 236 15.63 5.74 18.00
CA ILE A 236 16.83 5.31 17.30
C ILE A 236 18.06 5.46 18.18
N VAL A 237 19.04 4.61 17.91
CA VAL A 237 20.44 4.89 18.25
C VAL A 237 21.12 5.37 16.99
N GLU A 238 21.95 6.39 17.11
CA GLU A 238 22.69 6.97 15.99
C GLU A 238 24.19 6.98 16.28
N ALA A 239 24.96 6.56 15.27
CA ALA A 239 26.40 6.65 15.24
C ALA A 239 26.86 7.38 13.98
N LYS A 240 27.72 8.39 14.16
CA LYS A 240 28.44 9.00 13.05
C LYS A 240 29.39 7.97 12.44
N GLY A 241 29.43 7.95 11.12
CA GLY A 241 30.34 7.16 10.30
C GLY A 241 31.10 8.07 9.34
N ASP A 242 32.27 7.63 8.92
CA ASP A 242 33.17 8.48 8.14
C ASP A 242 32.79 8.52 6.64
N LYS A 243 32.12 7.46 6.13
CA LYS A 243 31.73 7.28 4.71
C LYS A 243 30.53 6.34 4.59
N LEU A 244 29.76 6.45 3.49
CA LEU A 244 28.63 5.55 3.16
C LEU A 244 29.01 4.06 3.06
N THR A 245 30.26 3.78 2.68
CA THR A 245 30.83 2.43 2.55
C THR A 245 31.67 2.01 3.76
N GLY A 246 31.80 2.88 4.77
CA GLY A 246 32.60 2.64 5.95
C GLY A 246 31.86 1.78 6.98
N SER A 247 32.53 0.75 7.50
CA SER A 247 31.99 -0.09 8.58
C SER A 247 32.09 0.57 9.97
N SER A 248 32.73 1.73 10.11
CA SER A 248 32.97 2.36 11.41
C SER A 248 31.68 2.72 12.16
N GLY A 249 30.73 3.39 11.50
CA GLY A 249 29.42 3.70 12.08
C GLY A 249 28.62 2.44 12.43
N PHE A 250 28.68 1.41 11.57
CA PHE A 250 27.99 0.15 11.80
C PHE A 250 28.64 -0.66 12.93
N ASN A 251 29.97 -0.66 13.04
CA ASN A 251 30.71 -1.33 14.10
C ASN A 251 30.47 -0.68 15.47
N ASN A 252 30.34 0.65 15.49
CA ASN A 252 29.98 1.38 16.71
C ASN A 252 28.57 1.00 17.17
N ILE A 253 27.60 0.98 16.24
CA ILE A 253 26.21 0.66 16.57
C ILE A 253 26.01 -0.80 16.95
N THR A 254 26.66 -1.72 16.27
CA THR A 254 26.68 -3.14 16.63
C THR A 254 27.35 -3.35 17.98
N GLY A 255 28.47 -2.66 18.26
CA GLY A 255 29.10 -2.69 19.58
C GLY A 255 28.12 -2.30 20.69
N TYR A 256 27.40 -1.19 20.52
CA TYR A 256 26.42 -0.71 21.50
C TYR A 256 25.32 -1.74 21.77
N ILE A 257 24.66 -2.26 20.73
CA ILE A 257 23.58 -3.24 20.89
C ILE A 257 24.08 -4.60 21.42
N PHE A 258 25.36 -4.94 21.24
CA PHE A 258 25.95 -6.17 21.81
C PHE A 258 26.50 -6.00 23.23
N GLY A 259 26.20 -4.88 23.90
CA GLY A 259 26.53 -4.66 25.31
C GLY A 259 27.69 -3.71 25.57
N LYS A 260 28.23 -3.00 24.57
CA LYS A 260 29.15 -1.87 24.78
C LYS A 260 28.36 -0.58 25.08
N ASN A 261 27.46 -0.66 26.07
CA ASN A 261 26.68 0.46 26.58
C ASN A 261 26.82 0.51 28.11
N ALA A 262 26.41 1.61 28.74
CA ALA A 262 26.61 1.84 30.18
C ALA A 262 26.00 0.75 31.06
N SER A 263 24.89 0.13 30.64
CA SER A 263 24.21 -0.95 31.35
C SER A 263 24.71 -2.36 30.97
N SER A 264 25.68 -2.48 30.05
CA SER A 264 26.12 -3.75 29.46
C SER A 264 24.98 -4.62 28.91
N GLU A 265 23.87 -3.98 28.52
CA GLU A 265 22.65 -4.65 28.10
C GLU A 265 22.72 -5.07 26.64
N LYS A 266 22.26 -6.28 26.31
CA LYS A 266 22.13 -6.72 24.92
C LYS A 266 20.78 -6.28 24.36
N ILE A 267 20.81 -5.58 23.24
CA ILE A 267 19.64 -5.10 22.51
C ILE A 267 19.48 -5.98 21.25
N PRO A 268 18.30 -6.59 21.02
CA PRO A 268 18.01 -7.29 19.79
C PRO A 268 18.24 -6.42 18.55
N MET A 269 18.75 -7.03 17.48
CA MET A 269 18.83 -6.39 16.16
C MET A 269 17.42 -6.10 15.63
N THR A 270 17.27 -4.96 14.95
CA THR A 270 16.04 -4.58 14.24
C THR A 270 16.34 -4.35 12.77
N THR A 271 15.30 -4.27 11.95
CA THR A 271 15.36 -3.97 10.52
C THR A 271 14.35 -2.88 10.18
N PRO A 272 14.61 -1.99 9.20
CA PRO A 272 15.86 -1.81 8.48
C PRO A 272 16.89 -1.01 9.29
N VAL A 273 18.16 -1.06 8.87
CA VAL A 273 19.17 -0.09 9.27
C VAL A 273 19.06 1.11 8.33
N PHE A 274 18.93 2.30 8.89
CA PHE A 274 18.87 3.53 8.10
C PHE A 274 20.25 4.18 8.01
N THR A 275 20.56 4.76 6.85
CA THR A 275 21.73 5.61 6.65
C THR A 275 21.23 7.01 6.29
N GLN A 276 21.66 8.02 7.04
CA GLN A 276 21.38 9.43 6.74
C GLN A 276 22.66 10.18 6.40
N THR A 277 22.51 11.25 5.63
CA THR A 277 23.59 12.17 5.29
C THR A 277 23.09 13.59 5.51
N SER A 278 23.85 14.42 6.21
CA SER A 278 23.42 15.78 6.53
C SER A 278 23.77 16.82 5.45
N ASP A 279 24.50 16.43 4.40
CA ASP A 279 24.92 17.30 3.28
C ASP A 279 24.91 16.51 1.96
N ASP A 280 24.62 17.19 0.85
CA ASP A 280 24.68 16.68 -0.53
C ASP A 280 26.10 16.17 -0.89
N ARG A 281 27.10 16.63 -0.14
CA ARG A 281 28.50 16.19 -0.26
C ARG A 281 28.81 14.86 0.43
N LEU A 282 27.82 14.20 1.07
CA LEU A 282 27.94 12.88 1.72
C LEU A 282 29.08 12.80 2.75
N SER A 283 29.44 13.94 3.35
CA SER A 283 30.62 14.13 4.20
C SER A 283 30.37 13.82 5.68
N ASP A 284 29.13 13.94 6.14
CA ASP A 284 28.72 13.55 7.50
C ASP A 284 27.59 12.52 7.36
N VAL A 285 27.98 11.25 7.51
CA VAL A 285 27.10 10.09 7.37
C VAL A 285 26.76 9.59 8.77
N SER A 286 25.50 9.29 9.01
CA SER A 286 25.07 8.63 10.24
C SER A 286 24.32 7.34 9.95
N ILE A 287 24.59 6.34 10.77
CA ILE A 287 23.91 5.05 10.74
C ILE A 287 22.98 4.98 11.93
N GLN A 288 21.74 4.59 11.67
CA GLN A 288 20.65 4.57 12.62
C GLN A 288 20.04 3.18 12.70
N ILE A 289 19.92 2.66 13.93
CA ILE A 289 19.21 1.42 14.23
C ILE A 289 18.02 1.77 15.12
N VAL A 290 16.87 1.18 14.78
CA VAL A 290 15.63 1.32 15.54
C VAL A 290 15.74 0.50 16.83
N LEU A 291 15.36 1.09 17.96
CA LEU A 291 15.26 0.32 19.20
C LEU A 291 13.96 -0.50 19.22
N PRO A 292 13.96 -1.71 19.81
CA PRO A 292 12.77 -2.51 20.03
C PRO A 292 11.64 -1.70 20.71
N MET A 293 10.40 -1.89 20.27
CA MET A 293 9.24 -1.11 20.69
C MET A 293 8.82 -1.37 22.15
N ASN A 294 9.28 -2.46 22.75
CA ASN A 294 9.00 -2.84 24.13
C ASN A 294 9.94 -2.20 25.17
N LYS A 295 10.89 -1.36 24.74
CA LYS A 295 11.84 -0.70 25.64
C LYS A 295 11.33 0.68 26.04
N ASP A 296 11.18 0.88 27.35
CA ASP A 296 10.69 2.14 27.92
C ASP A 296 11.52 3.35 27.50
N LEU A 297 10.82 4.35 26.95
CA LEU A 297 11.35 5.63 26.46
C LEU A 297 12.16 6.36 27.55
N ASP A 298 11.73 6.27 28.80
CA ASP A 298 12.31 7.02 29.91
C ASP A 298 13.65 6.46 30.37
N ARG A 299 13.90 5.15 30.16
CA ARG A 299 15.13 4.50 30.65
C ARG A 299 16.36 4.84 29.81
N PHE A 300 16.17 5.14 28.53
CA PHE A 300 17.28 5.39 27.59
C PHE A 300 17.63 6.87 27.45
N ILE A 301 16.69 7.79 27.69
CA ILE A 301 16.96 9.24 27.70
C ILE A 301 17.89 9.61 28.87
N LEU A 302 17.75 8.93 30.01
CA LEU A 302 18.55 9.17 31.22
C LEU A 302 20.00 8.66 31.15
N CYS A 303 20.33 7.77 30.22
CA CYS A 303 21.69 7.21 30.09
C CYS A 303 22.60 8.00 29.14
N ILE A 304 22.16 9.16 28.64
CA ILE A 304 22.88 9.97 27.62
C ILE A 304 23.13 11.41 28.09
N ALA A 305 22.93 11.70 29.38
CA ALA A 305 23.40 12.92 30.02
C ALA A 305 24.78 12.71 30.67
#